data_AF-A0A7I8CBX9-F1
#
_entry.id   AF-A0A7I8CBX9-F1
#
_cell.length_a   1.000
_cell.length_b   1.000
_cell.length_c   1.000
_cell.angle_alpha   90.00
_cell.angle_beta   90.00
_cell.angle_gamma   90.00
#
_symmetry.space_group_name_H-M   'P 1'
#
loop_
_entity.id
_entity.type
_entity.pdbx_description
1 polymer ?
#
loop_
_entity_poly.entity_id
_entity_poly.type
_entity_poly.pdbx_seq_one_letter_code
_entity_poly.pdbx_strand_id
1 'polypeptide(L)'
;MTFCVPGKQGASQCATVDHMLLDTGSVGVRVIASALGSAFPGKLPMQTGATNDSTGKAAITQCALFASGYTWGSTRSADVTIGKKTASGIPVQVIGDSTYAAWVPNDCTPRGRGLNTVADLGANGIIGIGHLARDCPEAAQTPQVANYYYCPTPWSCTAASVPLDR
;
A
#
# COMPACT_ATOMS: atom_id res chain seq x y z
N MET A 1 -0.62 -13.91 8.47
CA MET A 1 -0.13 -13.56 7.12
C MET A 1 1.35 -13.27 7.22
N THR A 2 2.17 -13.72 6.27
CA THR A 2 3.61 -13.46 6.31
C THR A 2 3.99 -12.59 5.12
N PHE A 3 4.72 -11.51 5.40
CA PHE A 3 5.28 -10.61 4.41
C PHE A 3 6.78 -10.82 4.38
N CYS A 4 7.37 -11.01 3.21
CA CYS A 4 8.82 -11.14 3.03
C CYS A 4 9.32 -10.14 2.00
N VAL A 5 10.59 -9.76 2.12
CA VAL A 5 11.30 -9.08 1.02
C VAL A 5 11.22 -9.98 -0.23
N PRO A 6 10.88 -9.45 -1.42
CA PRO A 6 10.67 -10.28 -2.61
C PRO A 6 11.82 -11.25 -2.90
N GLY A 7 11.50 -12.53 -3.08
CA GLY A 7 12.47 -13.60 -3.34
C GLY A 7 13.36 -13.96 -2.14
N LYS A 8 13.08 -13.45 -0.94
CA LYS A 8 13.81 -13.76 0.30
C LYS A 8 12.93 -14.55 1.26
N GLN A 9 13.59 -15.30 2.15
CA GLN A 9 12.95 -16.15 3.15
C GLN A 9 13.71 -16.06 4.48
N GLY A 10 13.08 -16.52 5.56
CA GLY A 10 13.66 -16.57 6.91
C GLY A 10 13.29 -15.39 7.79
N ALA A 11 13.43 -15.56 9.11
CA ALA A 11 12.89 -14.64 10.13
C ALA A 11 13.46 -13.21 10.06
N SER A 12 14.67 -13.02 9.55
CA SER A 12 15.24 -11.67 9.39
C SER A 12 14.76 -10.93 8.13
N GLN A 13 14.15 -11.66 7.18
CA GLN A 13 13.68 -11.17 5.88
C GLN A 13 12.15 -11.18 5.76
N CYS A 14 11.46 -11.56 6.84
CA CYS A 14 10.02 -11.68 6.86
C CYS A 14 9.44 -11.14 8.18
N ALA A 15 8.20 -10.66 8.11
CA ALA A 15 7.37 -10.32 9.26
C ALA A 15 6.05 -11.07 9.17
N THR A 16 5.61 -11.66 10.28
CA THR A 16 4.28 -12.27 10.37
C THR A 16 3.34 -11.33 11.09
N VAL A 17 2.19 -11.09 10.46
CA VAL A 17 1.12 -10.23 10.95
C VAL A 17 -0.14 -11.06 11.11
N ASP A 18 -0.72 -11.04 12.30
CA ASP A 18 -2.03 -11.62 12.61
C ASP A 18 -3.13 -10.56 12.58
N HIS A 19 -4.38 -10.93 12.87
CA HIS A 19 -5.52 -10.00 12.96
C HIS A 19 -5.67 -9.06 11.74
N MET A 20 -5.53 -9.62 10.55
CA MET A 20 -5.83 -8.93 9.30
C MET A 20 -7.34 -8.98 9.06
N LEU A 21 -7.94 -7.85 8.68
CA LEU A 21 -9.34 -7.77 8.27
C LEU A 21 -9.51 -8.45 6.91
N LEU A 22 -10.37 -9.48 6.83
CA LEU A 22 -10.79 -10.05 5.56
C LEU A 22 -11.93 -9.19 4.99
N ASP A 23 -11.71 -8.58 3.83
CA ASP A 23 -12.62 -7.60 3.25
C ASP A 23 -13.04 -8.01 1.83
N THR A 24 -14.33 -8.30 1.65
CA THR A 24 -14.90 -8.66 0.34
C THR A 24 -15.21 -7.43 -0.53
N GLY A 25 -15.17 -6.23 0.06
CA GLY A 25 -15.45 -4.95 -0.61
C GLY A 25 -14.22 -4.26 -1.20
N SER A 26 -13.01 -4.79 -1.00
CA SER A 26 -11.76 -4.25 -1.54
C SER A 26 -10.90 -5.32 -2.19
N VAL A 27 -9.87 -4.90 -2.93
CA VAL A 27 -8.93 -5.79 -3.63
C VAL A 27 -7.51 -5.47 -3.18
N GLY A 28 -6.67 -6.50 -3.08
CA GLY A 28 -5.26 -6.36 -2.75
C GLY A 28 -4.98 -6.37 -1.25
N VAL A 29 -3.70 -6.24 -0.90
CA VAL A 29 -3.22 -6.38 0.49
C VAL A 29 -2.68 -5.06 1.00
N ARG A 30 -3.11 -4.68 2.19
CA ARG A 30 -2.71 -3.45 2.86
C ARG A 30 -2.35 -3.77 4.30
N VAL A 31 -1.30 -3.20 4.84
CA VAL A 31 -0.81 -3.52 6.17
C VAL A 31 -0.36 -2.25 6.89
N ILE A 32 -0.72 -2.12 8.17
CA ILE A 32 -0.29 -1.00 8.99
C ILE A 32 1.20 -1.18 9.28
N ALA A 33 2.01 -0.14 9.02
CA ALA A 33 3.46 -0.20 9.15
C ALA A 33 3.92 -0.68 10.54
N SER A 34 3.24 -0.24 11.60
CA SER A 34 3.56 -0.65 12.98
C SER A 34 3.35 -2.14 13.24
N ALA A 35 2.43 -2.80 12.52
CA ALA A 35 2.19 -4.24 12.65
C ALA A 35 3.31 -5.09 12.01
N LEU A 36 4.06 -4.51 11.07
CA LEU A 36 5.26 -5.11 10.50
C LEU A 36 6.51 -4.93 11.39
N GLY A 37 6.41 -4.10 12.43
CA GLY A 37 7.55 -3.65 13.24
C GLY A 37 8.28 -2.45 12.62
N SER A 38 9.10 -1.76 13.41
CA SER A 38 9.71 -0.49 13.02
C SER A 38 10.73 -0.58 11.88
N ALA A 39 11.47 -1.69 11.78
CA ALA A 39 12.56 -1.83 10.82
C ALA A 39 12.17 -2.54 9.51
N PHE A 40 11.14 -3.39 9.53
CA PHE A 40 10.81 -4.25 8.39
C PHE A 40 10.26 -3.49 7.17
N PRO A 41 9.34 -2.51 7.30
CA PRO A 41 8.82 -1.75 6.16
C PRO A 41 9.91 -1.16 5.26
N GLY A 42 11.00 -0.67 5.86
CA GLY A 42 12.14 -0.10 5.13
C GLY A 42 12.93 -1.10 4.29
N LYS A 43 12.78 -2.40 4.53
CA LYS A 43 13.40 -3.48 3.74
C LYS A 43 12.62 -3.81 2.47
N LEU A 44 11.33 -3.46 2.42
CA LEU A 44 10.49 -3.72 1.25
C LEU A 44 10.78 -2.66 0.17
N PRO A 45 11.10 -3.07 -1.08
CA PRO A 45 11.33 -2.13 -2.18
C PRO A 45 10.09 -1.26 -2.44
N MET A 46 10.28 0.05 -2.60
CA MET A 46 9.18 0.93 -3.00
C MET A 46 8.76 0.64 -4.43
N GLN A 47 7.46 0.72 -4.71
CA GLN A 47 6.98 0.78 -6.09
C GLN A 47 7.33 2.13 -6.68
N THR A 48 7.72 2.14 -7.96
CA THR A 48 8.04 3.34 -8.75
C THR A 48 7.48 3.16 -10.16
N GLY A 49 7.70 4.14 -11.04
CA GLY A 49 7.35 4.01 -12.45
C GLY A 49 5.93 4.44 -12.80
N ALA A 50 5.40 5.46 -12.10
CA ALA A 50 4.21 6.16 -12.56
C ALA A 50 4.44 6.69 -14.00
N THR A 51 3.46 6.54 -14.88
CA THR A 51 3.65 6.86 -16.31
C THR A 51 3.84 8.36 -16.56
N ASN A 52 3.36 9.20 -15.65
CA ASN A 52 3.51 10.64 -15.67
C ASN A 52 4.67 11.16 -14.78
N ASP A 53 5.51 10.28 -14.23
CA ASP A 53 6.79 10.64 -13.61
C ASP A 53 7.91 10.58 -14.65
N SER A 54 8.42 11.74 -15.07
CA SER A 54 9.50 11.83 -16.06
C SER A 54 10.82 11.18 -15.59
N THR A 55 11.00 10.98 -14.28
CA THR A 55 12.19 10.33 -13.73
C THR A 55 12.06 8.80 -13.68
N GLY A 56 10.82 8.29 -13.65
CA GLY A 56 10.48 6.89 -13.44
C GLY A 56 10.90 6.32 -12.08
N LYS A 57 11.37 7.15 -11.16
CA LYS A 57 12.04 6.77 -9.91
C LYS A 57 11.33 7.26 -8.66
N ALA A 58 10.37 8.17 -8.79
CA ALA A 58 9.62 8.65 -7.65
C ALA A 58 8.79 7.50 -7.07
N ALA A 59 8.77 7.43 -5.74
CA ALA A 59 8.03 6.40 -5.04
C ALA A 59 6.53 6.58 -5.22
N ILE A 60 5.82 5.48 -5.39
CA ILE A 60 4.36 5.47 -5.44
C ILE A 60 3.82 5.36 -4.01
N THR A 61 2.83 6.20 -3.73
CA THR A 61 2.00 6.16 -2.52
C THR A 61 0.55 6.02 -2.93
N GLN A 62 -0.29 5.61 -1.99
CA GLN A 62 -1.70 5.41 -2.22
C GLN A 62 -2.52 6.03 -1.10
N CYS A 63 -3.52 6.80 -1.50
CA CYS A 63 -4.73 7.10 -0.74
C CYS A 63 -5.79 6.05 -1.11
N ALA A 64 -5.98 5.01 -0.30
CA ALA A 64 -7.01 4.01 -0.59
C ALA A 64 -8.31 4.40 0.13
N LEU A 65 -9.42 4.41 -0.60
CA LEU A 65 -10.70 4.85 -0.08
C LEU A 65 -11.58 3.67 0.30
N PHE A 66 -12.18 3.77 1.47
CA PHE A 66 -13.13 2.80 2.02
C PHE A 66 -14.40 3.54 2.44
N ALA A 67 -15.50 2.80 2.60
CA ALA A 67 -16.75 3.38 3.10
C ALA A 67 -16.58 4.04 4.49
N SER A 68 -15.63 3.57 5.30
CA SER A 68 -15.36 4.05 6.65
C SER A 68 -14.31 5.17 6.74
N GLY A 69 -13.62 5.51 5.65
CA GLY A 69 -12.53 6.48 5.66
C GLY A 69 -11.48 6.24 4.58
N TYR A 70 -10.28 6.77 4.79
CA TYR A 70 -9.15 6.58 3.87
C TYR A 70 -7.94 5.98 4.60
N THR A 71 -7.09 5.27 3.86
CA THR A 71 -5.74 4.92 4.29
C THR A 71 -4.72 5.68 3.45
N TRP A 72 -3.58 6.01 4.03
CA TRP A 72 -2.47 6.70 3.39
C TRP A 72 -1.15 5.99 3.69
N GLY A 73 -0.31 5.84 2.67
CA GLY A 73 1.03 5.30 2.83
C GLY A 73 1.69 4.93 1.52
N SER A 74 2.90 4.38 1.60
CA SER A 74 3.65 3.94 0.42
C SER A 74 3.10 2.64 -0.15
N THR A 75 3.34 2.40 -1.45
CA THR A 75 3.19 1.07 -2.04
C THR A 75 4.58 0.43 -2.16
N ARG A 76 4.69 -0.84 -1.72
CA ARG A 76 5.95 -1.58 -1.69
C ARG A 76 5.76 -2.98 -2.26
N SER A 77 6.83 -3.58 -2.79
CA SER A 77 6.79 -4.98 -3.26
C SER A 77 7.06 -5.92 -2.09
N ALA A 78 6.25 -6.97 -1.94
CA ALA A 78 6.46 -8.02 -0.97
C ALA A 78 6.06 -9.38 -1.53
N ASP A 79 6.74 -10.43 -1.07
CA ASP A 79 6.17 -11.78 -1.10
C ASP A 79 5.16 -11.89 0.04
N VAL A 80 3.95 -12.32 -0.28
CA VAL A 80 2.84 -12.37 0.67
C VAL A 80 2.30 -13.78 0.76
N THR A 81 2.37 -14.37 1.95
CA THR A 81 1.95 -15.75 2.22
C THR A 81 0.73 -15.81 3.13
N ILE A 82 -0.28 -16.55 2.67
CA ILE A 82 -1.47 -16.95 3.45
C ILE A 82 -1.52 -18.48 3.46
N GLY A 83 -1.40 -19.08 4.63
CA GLY A 83 -1.31 -20.53 4.76
C GLY A 83 -0.13 -21.09 3.95
N LYS A 84 -0.40 -21.93 2.95
CA LYS A 84 0.60 -22.53 2.06
C LYS A 84 0.68 -21.87 0.66
N LYS A 85 0.04 -20.72 0.49
CA LYS A 85 -0.02 -20.00 -0.79
C LYS A 85 0.76 -18.70 -0.68
N THR A 86 1.63 -18.45 -1.65
CA THR A 86 2.45 -17.24 -1.72
C THR A 86 2.17 -16.52 -3.03
N ALA A 87 1.90 -15.22 -2.93
CA ALA A 87 1.92 -14.29 -4.06
C ALA A 87 3.27 -13.56 -4.02
N SER A 88 4.10 -13.77 -5.04
CA SER A 88 5.48 -13.26 -5.05
C SER A 88 5.56 -11.85 -5.63
N GLY A 89 6.28 -10.97 -4.96
CA GLY A 89 6.62 -9.63 -5.45
C GLY A 89 5.42 -8.70 -5.70
N ILE A 90 4.25 -8.97 -5.12
CA ILE A 90 3.06 -8.16 -5.37
C ILE A 90 3.15 -6.77 -4.72
N PRO A 91 2.49 -5.75 -5.30
CA PRO A 91 2.32 -4.47 -4.63
C PRO A 91 1.46 -4.62 -3.36
N VAL A 92 1.94 -4.06 -2.26
CA VAL A 92 1.20 -3.94 -1.00
C VAL A 92 1.22 -2.50 -0.54
N GLN A 93 0.10 -2.00 0.00
CA GLN A 93 0.09 -0.69 0.66
C GLN A 93 0.64 -0.85 2.08
N VAL A 94 1.67 -0.08 2.42
CA VAL A 94 2.16 0.05 3.79
C VAL A 94 1.56 1.33 4.37
N ILE A 95 0.45 1.16 5.08
CA ILE A 95 -0.36 2.23 5.66
C ILE A 95 0.38 2.83 6.87
N GLY A 96 0.37 4.16 6.97
CA GLY A 96 1.07 4.85 8.06
C GLY A 96 2.59 4.67 7.99
N ASP A 97 3.14 4.43 6.80
CA ASP A 97 4.59 4.42 6.58
C ASP A 97 5.20 5.72 7.09
N SER A 98 6.07 5.63 8.09
CA SER A 98 6.69 6.79 8.75
C SER A 98 7.40 7.73 7.78
N THR A 99 7.84 7.24 6.62
CA THR A 99 8.43 8.07 5.57
C THR A 99 7.44 9.12 5.07
N TYR A 100 6.16 8.76 4.90
CA TYR A 100 5.11 9.60 4.31
C TYR A 100 4.01 10.00 5.30
N ALA A 101 4.03 9.51 6.54
CA ALA A 101 2.96 9.74 7.51
C ALA A 101 2.84 11.20 7.97
N ALA A 102 3.90 12.00 7.84
CA ALA A 102 3.91 13.41 8.27
C ALA A 102 3.05 14.33 7.40
N TRP A 103 2.71 13.91 6.18
CA TRP A 103 1.95 14.72 5.24
C TRP A 103 1.05 13.84 4.38
N VAL A 104 -0.20 14.29 4.17
CA VAL A 104 -1.20 13.61 3.33
C VAL A 104 -1.70 14.63 2.30
N PRO A 105 -1.88 14.24 1.02
CA PRO A 105 -2.44 15.12 0.00
C PRO A 105 -3.80 15.71 0.40
N ASN A 106 -4.00 16.99 0.07
CA ASN A 106 -5.20 17.75 0.43
C ASN A 106 -6.49 17.24 -0.23
N ASP A 107 -6.40 16.44 -1.30
CA ASP A 107 -7.56 15.80 -1.93
C ASP A 107 -7.88 14.43 -1.33
N CYS A 108 -6.96 13.84 -0.56
CA CYS A 108 -7.12 12.59 0.16
C CYS A 108 -7.76 12.78 1.55
N THR A 109 -7.31 13.77 2.33
CA THR A 109 -7.82 14.02 3.69
C THR A 109 -9.33 14.29 3.77
N PRO A 110 -10.00 14.94 2.79
CA PRO A 110 -11.45 15.17 2.86
C PRO A 110 -12.28 13.92 2.56
N ARG A 111 -11.66 12.79 2.22
CA ARG A 111 -12.37 11.54 1.86
C ARG A 111 -12.89 10.76 3.07
N GLY A 112 -12.66 11.24 4.28
CA GLY A 112 -13.22 10.67 5.51
C GLY A 112 -12.20 10.69 6.65
N ARG A 113 -12.45 9.88 7.68
CA ARG A 113 -11.49 9.71 8.78
C ARG A 113 -10.27 8.93 8.29
N GLY A 114 -9.07 9.28 8.75
CA GLY A 114 -7.87 8.48 8.51
C GLY A 114 -7.91 7.16 9.27
N LEU A 115 -7.70 6.05 8.57
CA LEU A 115 -7.61 4.69 9.10
C LEU A 115 -6.14 4.23 9.11
N ASN A 116 -5.24 5.14 9.52
CA ASN A 116 -3.79 5.02 9.30
C ASN A 116 -3.04 4.32 10.44
N THR A 117 -3.75 3.95 11.49
CA THR A 117 -3.20 3.25 12.67
C THR A 117 -4.00 2.00 12.96
N VAL A 118 -3.42 1.07 13.72
CA VAL A 118 -4.14 -0.13 14.19
C VAL A 118 -5.38 0.25 15.00
N ALA A 119 -5.32 1.32 15.80
CA ALA A 119 -6.45 1.79 16.59
C ALA A 119 -7.57 2.37 15.72
N ASP A 120 -7.25 3.16 14.70
CA ASP A 120 -8.25 3.77 13.81
C ASP A 120 -8.91 2.75 12.86
N LEU A 121 -8.12 1.77 12.40
CA LEU A 121 -8.57 0.70 11.52
C LEU A 121 -9.30 -0.43 12.28
N GLY A 122 -8.89 -0.71 13.53
CA GLY A 122 -9.35 -1.85 14.31
C GLY A 122 -8.74 -3.19 13.90
N ALA A 123 -7.70 -3.18 13.07
CA ALA A 123 -7.00 -4.37 12.57
C ALA A 123 -5.54 -4.02 12.24
N ASN A 124 -4.70 -5.05 12.06
CA ASN A 124 -3.30 -4.87 11.66
C ASN A 124 -3.13 -4.59 10.15
N GLY A 125 -4.19 -4.75 9.38
CA GLY A 125 -4.21 -4.55 7.94
C GLY A 125 -5.49 -5.13 7.31
N ILE A 126 -5.56 -5.10 5.99
CA ILE A 126 -6.71 -5.51 5.18
C ILE A 126 -6.24 -6.51 4.12
N ILE A 127 -6.98 -7.61 3.97
CA ILE A 127 -6.87 -8.58 2.89
C ILE A 127 -8.14 -8.44 2.04
N GLY A 128 -8.02 -7.67 0.96
CA GLY A 128 -9.09 -7.48 -0.01
C GLY A 128 -9.23 -8.70 -0.92
N ILE A 129 -10.39 -9.37 -0.87
CA ILE A 129 -10.73 -10.54 -1.67
C ILE A 129 -11.92 -10.28 -2.62
N GLY A 130 -12.08 -9.01 -3.02
CA GLY A 130 -13.04 -8.61 -4.03
C GLY A 130 -12.82 -9.30 -5.38
N HIS A 131 -13.85 -9.28 -6.22
CA HIS A 131 -13.88 -10.01 -7.49
C HIS A 131 -13.02 -9.38 -8.61
N LEU A 132 -12.58 -8.13 -8.47
CA LEU A 132 -11.76 -7.48 -9.48
C LEU A 132 -10.32 -8.00 -9.41
N ALA A 133 -9.68 -8.13 -10.58
CA ALA A 133 -8.29 -8.59 -10.66
C ALA A 133 -7.28 -7.55 -10.14
N ARG A 134 -7.69 -6.28 -10.06
CA ARG A 134 -6.84 -5.11 -9.77
C ARG A 134 -7.61 -4.13 -8.89
N ASP A 135 -6.87 -3.40 -8.08
CA ASP A 135 -7.43 -2.46 -7.10
C ASP A 135 -8.10 -1.24 -7.76
N CYS A 136 -7.46 -0.65 -8.77
CA CYS A 136 -8.05 0.41 -9.58
C CYS A 136 -7.47 0.37 -11.01
N PRO A 137 -8.07 -0.41 -11.93
CA PRO A 137 -7.56 -0.53 -13.29
C PRO A 137 -7.60 0.79 -14.08
N GLU A 138 -8.50 1.72 -13.73
CA GLU A 138 -8.60 3.04 -14.35
C GLU A 138 -7.37 3.91 -14.11
N ALA A 139 -6.67 3.69 -12.99
CA ALA A 139 -5.43 4.39 -12.66
C ALA A 139 -4.29 4.11 -13.65
N ALA A 140 -4.38 3.06 -14.48
CA ALA A 140 -3.41 2.82 -15.54
C ALA A 140 -3.59 3.75 -16.75
N GLN A 141 -4.79 4.30 -16.93
CA GLN A 141 -5.12 5.16 -18.05
C GLN A 141 -4.91 6.63 -17.69
N THR A 142 -5.47 7.06 -16.56
CA THR A 142 -5.43 8.46 -16.11
C THR A 142 -5.32 8.54 -14.58
N PRO A 143 -4.72 9.63 -14.04
CA PRO A 143 -4.66 9.81 -12.60
C PRO A 143 -6.06 9.92 -12.02
N GLN A 144 -6.36 9.07 -11.03
CA GLN A 144 -7.65 9.09 -10.33
C GLN A 144 -7.59 10.04 -9.13
N VAL A 145 -8.71 10.70 -8.84
CA VAL A 145 -8.78 11.66 -7.73
C VAL A 145 -8.65 10.91 -6.40
N ALA A 146 -7.70 11.33 -5.55
CA ALA A 146 -7.42 10.70 -4.26
C ALA A 146 -7.20 9.18 -4.35
N ASN A 147 -6.26 8.75 -5.20
CA ASN A 147 -5.88 7.35 -5.33
C ASN A 147 -4.35 7.19 -5.28
N TYR A 148 -3.68 7.01 -6.42
CA TYR A 148 -2.23 6.87 -6.47
C TYR A 148 -1.53 8.21 -6.68
N TYR A 149 -0.35 8.35 -6.09
CA TYR A 149 0.52 9.50 -6.28
C TYR A 149 1.95 9.02 -6.45
N TYR A 150 2.73 9.74 -7.25
CA TYR A 150 4.18 9.62 -7.21
C TYR A 150 4.74 10.77 -6.38
N CYS A 151 5.75 10.49 -5.56
CA CYS A 151 6.29 11.42 -4.59
C CYS A 151 7.79 11.59 -4.77
N PRO A 152 8.27 12.64 -5.44
CA PRO A 152 9.70 12.95 -5.52
C PRO A 152 10.32 13.22 -4.14
N THR A 153 9.53 13.72 -3.20
CA THR A 153 9.87 13.84 -1.78
C THR A 153 8.67 13.43 -0.93
N PRO A 154 8.84 13.09 0.36
CA PRO A 154 7.71 12.62 1.17
C PRO A 154 6.59 13.63 1.44
N TRP A 155 6.81 14.90 1.14
CA TRP A 155 5.85 16.02 1.31
C TRP A 155 5.46 16.67 -0.01
N SER A 156 5.89 16.12 -1.15
CA SER A 156 5.52 16.60 -2.47
C SER A 156 5.12 15.40 -3.32
N CYS A 157 3.81 15.19 -3.44
CA CYS A 157 3.24 14.11 -4.22
C CYS A 157 2.29 14.65 -5.28
N THR A 158 2.33 14.05 -6.46
CA THR A 158 1.46 14.41 -7.60
C THR A 158 0.62 13.20 -7.96
N ALA A 159 -0.66 13.41 -8.28
CA ALA A 159 -1.56 12.35 -8.72
C ALA A 159 -0.94 11.56 -9.90
N ALA A 160 -0.96 10.24 -9.81
CA ALA A 160 -0.22 9.35 -10.69
C ALA A 160 -1.15 8.45 -11.50
N SER A 161 -0.77 8.28 -12.77
CA SER A 161 -1.17 7.10 -13.52
C SER A 161 -0.16 5.98 -13.24
N VAL A 162 -0.62 4.80 -12.82
CA VAL A 162 0.25 3.67 -12.44
C VAL A 162 0.01 2.52 -13.41
N PRO A 163 1.03 2.02 -14.13
CA PRO A 163 0.88 0.91 -15.06
C PRO A 163 0.26 -0.32 -14.39
N LEU A 164 -0.50 -1.10 -15.16
CA LEU A 164 -0.87 -2.44 -14.73
C LEU A 164 0.39 -3.30 -14.57
N ASP A 165 0.47 -4.01 -13.46
CA ASP A 165 1.39 -5.10 -13.23
C ASP A 165 1.22 -6.18 -14.32
N ARG A 166 2.35 -6.60 -14.89
CA ARG A 166 2.43 -7.70 -15.86
C ARG A 166 2.35 -9.06 -15.17
#